data_AF-A0A482V1G7-F1
#
_entry.id   AF-A0A482V1G7-F1
#
_cell.length_a   1.000
_cell.length_b   1.000
_cell.length_c   1.000
_cell.angle_alpha   90.00
_cell.angle_beta   90.00
_cell.angle_gamma   90.00
#
_symmetry.space_group_name_H-M   'P 1'
#
loop_
_entity.id
_entity.type
_entity.pdbx_description
1 polymer ?
#
loop_
_entity_poly.entity_id
_entity_poly.type
_entity_poly.pdbx_seq_one_letter_code
_entity_poly.pdbx_strand_id
1 'polypeptide(L)'
;MENELRTSIRRLAQQMDLSVGTCHPILHKDMHIYPYKITSVQQLLPVDHPRRLEFCNWFLNGLKNEDDTLRKVSLRMKHDFTELGML
;
A
#
# COMPACT_ATOMS: atom_id res chain seq x y z
N MET A 1 17.54 -17.33 9.18
CA MET A 1 17.29 -17.63 7.75
C MET A 1 16.22 -16.68 7.29
N GLU A 2 16.59 -15.52 6.75
CA GLU A 2 15.64 -14.45 6.48
C GLU A 2 16.20 -13.52 5.38
N ASN A 3 16.39 -14.05 4.17
CA ASN A 3 16.86 -13.21 3.05
C ASN A 3 16.56 -13.73 1.63
N GLU A 4 15.43 -14.43 1.41
CA GLU A 4 15.16 -15.03 0.08
C GLU A 4 13.96 -14.46 -0.69
N LEU A 5 13.18 -13.54 -0.12
CA LEU A 5 11.94 -13.03 -0.77
C LEU A 5 12.06 -11.59 -1.26
N ARG A 6 13.22 -11.19 -1.82
CA ARG A 6 13.40 -9.83 -2.38
C ARG A 6 14.11 -9.80 -3.74
N THR A 7 14.12 -10.90 -4.48
CA THR A 7 14.68 -10.93 -5.83
C THR A 7 13.60 -10.52 -6.84
N SER A 8 13.87 -9.44 -7.58
CA SER A 8 13.02 -9.02 -8.70
C SER A 8 12.97 -10.10 -9.79
N ILE A 9 11.89 -10.17 -10.56
CA ILE A 9 11.76 -11.08 -11.71
C ILE A 9 12.95 -10.96 -12.66
N ARG A 10 13.51 -9.75 -12.84
CA ARG A 10 14.70 -9.52 -13.66
C ARG A 10 15.95 -10.24 -13.15
N ARG A 11 16.16 -10.24 -11.83
CA ARG A 11 17.28 -10.97 -11.20
C ARG A 11 17.08 -12.47 -11.31
N LEU A 12 15.86 -12.95 -11.07
CA LEU A 12 15.52 -14.36 -11.25
C LEU A 12 15.77 -14.81 -12.70
N ALA A 13 15.32 -14.01 -13.66
CA ALA A 13 15.52 -14.26 -15.09
C ALA A 13 17.02 -14.38 -15.45
N GLN A 14 17.87 -13.50 -14.92
CA GLN A 14 19.33 -13.58 -15.09
C GLN A 14 19.93 -14.84 -14.44
N GLN A 15 19.45 -15.24 -13.27
CA GLN A 15 19.96 -16.44 -12.57
C GLN A 15 19.57 -17.73 -13.29
N MET A 16 18.39 -17.76 -13.90
CA MET A 16 17.84 -18.93 -14.59
C MET A 16 18.18 -18.96 -16.08
N ASP A 17 18.89 -17.95 -16.60
CA ASP A 17 19.15 -17.73 -18.03
C ASP A 17 17.87 -17.77 -18.88
N LEU A 18 16.81 -17.14 -18.37
CA LEU A 18 15.51 -17.04 -19.03
C LEU A 18 15.18 -15.59 -19.36
N SER A 19 14.29 -15.39 -20.33
CA SER A 19 13.72 -14.06 -20.57
C SER A 19 12.77 -13.67 -19.44
N VAL A 20 12.71 -12.38 -19.10
CA VAL A 20 11.77 -11.84 -18.09
C VAL A 20 10.31 -12.16 -18.46
N GLY A 21 9.99 -12.12 -19.76
CA GLY A 21 8.67 -12.44 -20.28
C GLY A 21 8.28 -13.90 -20.10
N THR A 22 9.26 -14.81 -20.04
CA THR A 22 9.07 -16.24 -19.74
C THR A 22 8.92 -16.48 -18.25
N CYS A 23 9.72 -15.80 -17.41
CA CYS A 23 9.64 -15.95 -15.95
C CYS A 23 8.28 -15.49 -15.38
N HIS A 24 7.70 -14.43 -15.93
CA HIS A 24 6.44 -13.87 -15.42
C HIS A 24 5.25 -14.87 -15.44
N PRO A 25 4.89 -15.53 -16.56
CA PRO A 25 3.82 -16.51 -16.58
C PRO A 25 4.15 -17.74 -15.73
N ILE A 26 5.40 -18.20 -15.67
CA ILE A 26 5.79 -19.34 -14.82
C ILE A 26 5.52 -19.02 -13.34
N LEU A 27 5.97 -17.85 -12.88
CA LEU A 27 5.72 -17.39 -11.51
C LEU A 27 4.22 -17.29 -11.22
N HIS A 28 3.44 -16.69 -12.13
CA HIS A 28 2.05 -16.35 -11.86
C HIS A 28 1.06 -17.52 -12.09
N LYS A 29 1.31 -18.36 -13.10
CA LYS A 29 0.41 -19.45 -13.51
C LYS A 29 0.81 -20.79 -12.91
N ASP A 30 2.10 -21.12 -12.94
CA ASP A 30 2.56 -22.45 -12.52
C ASP A 30 2.86 -22.46 -11.01
N MET A 31 3.41 -21.37 -10.48
CA MET A 31 3.81 -21.27 -9.08
C MET A 31 2.85 -20.43 -8.22
N HIS A 32 1.87 -19.75 -8.84
CA HIS A 32 0.93 -18.85 -8.15
C HIS A 32 1.59 -17.80 -7.23
N ILE A 33 2.77 -17.31 -7.61
CA ILE A 33 3.50 -16.24 -6.94
C ILE A 33 3.23 -14.92 -7.65
N TYR A 34 2.94 -13.88 -6.86
CA TYR A 34 2.63 -12.54 -7.30
C TYR A 34 3.71 -11.57 -6.82
N PRO A 35 4.83 -11.43 -7.54
CA PRO A 35 6.00 -10.67 -7.11
C PRO A 35 5.79 -9.15 -7.27
N TYR A 36 4.83 -8.59 -6.53
CA TYR A 36 4.62 -7.15 -6.45
C TYR A 36 5.62 -6.52 -5.48
N LYS A 37 6.27 -5.42 -5.89
CA LYS A 37 7.16 -4.66 -5.02
C LYS A 37 6.34 -3.83 -4.04
N ILE A 38 6.15 -4.33 -2.82
CA ILE A 38 5.60 -3.54 -1.71
C ILE A 38 6.64 -2.48 -1.33
N THR A 39 6.33 -1.21 -1.59
CA THR A 39 7.16 -0.08 -1.19
C THR A 39 6.42 0.71 -0.12
N SER A 40 6.92 0.70 1.11
CA SER A 40 6.45 1.61 2.16
C SER A 40 7.05 2.99 1.87
N VAL A 41 6.21 3.91 1.39
CA VAL A 41 6.62 5.30 1.11
C VAL A 41 6.71 6.15 2.38
N GLN A 42 6.00 5.75 3.44
CA GLN A 42 6.07 6.33 4.78
C GLN A 42 6.12 5.23 5.83
N GLN A 43 7.21 5.19 6.59
CA GLN A 43 7.36 4.24 7.69
C GLN A 43 6.43 4.64 8.84
N LEU A 44 5.70 3.66 9.38
CA LEU A 44 4.90 3.87 10.58
C LEU A 44 5.81 3.88 11.80
N LEU A 45 5.77 4.98 12.55
CA LEU A 45 6.43 5.12 13.83
C LEU A 45 5.51 4.59 14.94
N PRO A 46 6.06 4.13 16.08
CA PRO A 46 5.24 3.68 17.21
C PRO A 46 4.23 4.73 17.70
N VAL A 47 4.57 6.02 17.57
CA VAL A 47 3.70 7.15 17.90
C VAL A 47 2.47 7.28 16.98
N ASP A 48 2.52 6.71 15.78
CA ASP A 48 1.41 6.80 14.83
C ASP A 48 0.27 5.86 15.20
N HIS A 49 0.57 4.73 15.86
CA HIS A 49 -0.44 3.75 16.25
C HIS A 49 -1.58 4.35 17.12
N PRO A 50 -1.31 5.03 18.26
CA PRO A 50 -2.37 5.60 19.07
C PRO A 50 -3.16 6.68 18.31
N ARG A 51 -2.49 7.55 17.54
CA ARG A 51 -3.13 8.62 16.75
C ARG A 51 -4.07 8.05 15.69
N ARG A 52 -3.65 6.99 15.00
CA ARG A 52 -4.48 6.32 13.99
C ARG A 52 -5.67 5.63 14.62
N LEU A 53 -5.49 5.01 15.79
CA LEU A 53 -6.58 4.36 16.51
C LEU A 53 -7.64 5.39 16.97
N GLU A 54 -7.20 6.52 17.52
CA GLU A 54 -8.08 7.63 17.90
C GLU A 54 -8.89 8.15 16.70
N PHE A 55 -8.24 8.40 15.56
CA PHE A 55 -8.90 8.82 14.34
C PHE A 55 -9.95 7.79 13.88
N CYS A 56 -9.59 6.51 13.82
CA CYS A 56 -10.51 5.45 13.41
C CYS A 56 -11.74 5.37 14.34
N ASN A 57 -11.54 5.46 15.65
CA ASN A 57 -12.63 5.43 16.62
C ASN A 57 -13.54 6.65 16.49
N TRP A 58 -12.97 7.85 16.34
CA TRP A 58 -13.74 9.07 16.07
C TRP A 58 -14.57 8.94 14.79
N PHE A 59 -13.96 8.46 13.71
CA PHE A 59 -14.61 8.30 12.41
C PHE A 59 -15.77 7.29 12.47
N LEU A 60 -15.54 6.12 13.09
CA LEU A 60 -16.57 5.09 13.26
C LEU A 60 -17.74 5.57 14.13
N ASN A 61 -17.47 6.33 15.18
CA ASN A 61 -18.53 6.92 16.02
C ASN A 61 -19.33 7.96 15.25
N GLY A 62 -18.67 8.80 14.46
CA GLY A 62 -19.33 9.78 13.59
C GLY A 62 -20.24 9.12 12.53
N LEU A 63 -19.82 7.97 11.97
CA LEU A 63 -20.66 7.18 11.05
C LEU A 63 -21.88 6.56 11.74
N LYS A 64 -21.71 6.05 12.96
CA LYS A 64 -22.81 5.43 13.74
C LYS A 64 -23.86 6.45 14.19
N ASN A 65 -23.43 7.67 14.46
CA ASN A 65 -24.32 8.74 14.95
C ASN A 65 -24.99 9.53 13.81
N GLU A 66 -24.88 9.07 12.55
CA GLU A 66 -25.37 9.76 11.34
C GLU A 66 -24.92 11.23 11.25
N ASP A 67 -23.74 11.56 11.80
CA ASP A 67 -23.14 12.89 11.67
C ASP A 67 -22.54 13.05 10.27
N ASP A 68 -22.37 14.29 9.84
CA ASP A 68 -21.82 14.71 8.54
C ASP A 68 -20.31 14.44 8.38
N THR A 69 -19.82 13.45 9.11
CA THR A 69 -18.42 13.00 9.20
C THR A 69 -17.82 12.75 7.83
N LEU A 70 -18.58 12.13 6.91
CA LEU A 70 -18.13 11.87 5.54
C LEU A 70 -17.88 13.15 4.75
N ARG A 71 -18.76 14.16 4.86
CA ARG A 71 -18.55 15.45 4.19
C ARG A 71 -17.37 16.19 4.80
N LYS A 72 -17.24 16.21 6.13
CA LYS A 72 -16.10 16.83 6.84
C LYS A 72 -14.76 16.25 6.39
N VAL A 73 -14.65 14.92 6.28
CA VAL A 73 -13.44 14.24 5.80
C VAL A 73 -13.20 14.54 4.31
N SER A 74 -14.23 14.50 3.46
CA SER A 74 -14.10 14.80 2.03
C SER A 74 -13.60 16.23 1.78
N LEU A 75 -14.10 17.22 2.53
CA LEU A 75 -13.67 18.61 2.43
C LEU A 75 -12.21 18.79 2.86
N ARG A 76 -11.80 18.14 3.96
CA ARG A 76 -10.42 18.16 4.45
C ARG A 76 -9.45 17.57 3.43
N MET A 77 -9.79 16.42 2.86
CA MET A 77 -8.96 15.76 1.84
C MET A 77 -8.80 16.65 0.59
N LYS A 78 -9.87 17.27 0.09
CA LYS A 78 -9.81 18.15 -1.09
C LYS A 78 -8.91 19.38 -0.89
N HIS A 79 -8.91 19.94 0.31
CA HIS A 79 -8.05 21.07 0.65
C HIS A 79 -6.57 20.67 0.52
N ASP A 80 -6.18 19.55 1.12
CA ASP A 80 -4.80 19.05 1.10
C ASP A 80 -4.30 18.78 -0.34
N PHE A 81 -5.17 18.30 -1.25
CA PHE A 81 -4.80 18.10 -2.66
C PHE A 81 -4.65 19.41 -3.46
N THR A 82 -5.41 20.44 -3.08
CA THR A 82 -5.38 21.75 -3.75
C THR A 82 -4.15 22.55 -3.31
N GLU A 83 -3.77 22.49 -2.04
CA GLU A 83 -2.56 23.13 -1.51
C GLU A 83 -1.26 22.49 -2.00
N LEU A 84 -1.30 21.19 -2.33
CA LEU A 84 -0.17 20.47 -2.91
C LEU A 84 -0.07 20.62 -4.45
N GLY A 85 -0.95 21.42 -5.07
CA GLY A 85 -0.92 21.71 -6.51
C GLY A 85 -1.14 20.48 -7.41
N MET A 86 -1.87 19.48 -6.91
CA MET A 86 -2.14 18.23 -7.62
C MET A 86 -3.48 18.24 -8.41
N LEU A 87 -4.18 19.37 -8.45
CA LEU A 87 -5.39 19.61 -9.24
C LEU A 87 -5.30 20.93 -10.00
#